data_AF-Q6BDC6-F1
#
_entry.id   AF-Q6BDC6-F1
#
_cell.length_a   1.000
_cell.length_b   1.000
_cell.length_c   1.000
_cell.angle_alpha   90.00
_cell.angle_beta   90.00
_cell.angle_gamma   90.00
#
_symmetry.space_group_name_H-M   'P 1'
#
loop_
_entity.id
_entity.type
_entity.pdbx_description
1 polymer ?
#
loop_
_entity_poly.entity_id
_entity_poly.type
_entity_poly.pdbx_seq_one_letter_code
_entity_poly.pdbx_strand_id
1 'polypeptide(L)'
;MIVQVKPIRRIVQCDEGEGLLDVLLREGLPISYSCKTGNCGMCEVEPFDLFAPDRHKQSVLMQKNKAFLACQRNISMDMGVRLPSVRPAVNVPFQYHRGRITALEEIETNVIQFDFDIGRRPARFFPGQKYALSMDRGRSPLLFPANAPGQSTLSFLVEADTEPQFLVELKKGISAGQEF
;
A
#
# COMPACT_ATOMS: atom_id res chain seq x y z
N MET A 1 26.25 -13.66 -1.67
CA MET A 1 26.50 -12.21 -1.53
C MET A 1 25.66 -11.67 -0.39
N ILE A 2 25.94 -10.45 0.07
CA ILE A 2 25.19 -9.80 1.13
C ILE A 2 24.52 -8.50 0.69
N VAL A 3 23.33 -8.25 1.25
CA VAL A 3 22.66 -6.95 1.19
C VAL A 3 22.52 -6.38 2.60
N GLN A 4 23.18 -5.27 2.88
CA GLN A 4 23.04 -4.56 4.15
C GLN A 4 21.92 -3.51 4.05
N VAL A 5 20.97 -3.55 4.97
CA VAL A 5 19.74 -2.78 4.90
C VAL A 5 19.66 -1.76 6.04
N LYS A 6 19.54 -0.47 5.68
CA LYS A 6 19.29 0.64 6.61
C LYS A 6 17.87 1.19 6.43
N PRO A 7 17.23 1.72 7.48
CA PRO A 7 17.74 1.92 8.85
C PRO A 7 17.68 0.68 9.76
N ILE A 8 17.11 -0.44 9.29
CA ILE A 8 16.77 -1.63 10.11
C ILE A 8 18.00 -2.40 10.61
N ARG A 9 19.21 -2.11 10.09
CA ARG A 9 20.49 -2.75 10.45
C ARG A 9 20.45 -4.28 10.27
N ARG A 10 19.80 -4.73 9.20
CA ARG A 10 19.76 -6.15 8.79
C ARG A 10 20.82 -6.43 7.73
N ILE A 11 21.31 -7.67 7.70
CA ILE A 11 22.16 -8.20 6.64
C ILE A 11 21.46 -9.44 6.10
N VAL A 12 21.23 -9.46 4.79
CA VAL A 12 20.54 -10.54 4.08
C VAL A 12 21.54 -11.30 3.22
N GLN A 13 21.46 -12.64 3.24
CA GLN A 13 22.21 -13.50 2.33
C GLN A 13 21.38 -13.77 1.07
N CYS A 14 22.03 -13.76 -0.09
CA CYS A 14 21.41 -13.96 -1.40
C CYS A 14 22.40 -14.51 -2.42
N ASP A 15 21.86 -15.14 -3.46
CA ASP A 15 22.60 -15.70 -4.57
C ASP A 15 22.88 -14.66 -5.67
N GLU A 16 23.94 -14.90 -6.44
CA GLU A 16 24.30 -14.06 -7.58
C GLU A 16 23.19 -14.02 -8.63
N GLY A 17 22.79 -12.81 -9.02
CA GLY A 17 21.74 -12.58 -10.00
C GLY A 17 20.32 -12.49 -9.43
N GLU A 18 20.09 -12.75 -8.14
CA GLU A 18 18.77 -12.56 -7.52
C GLU A 18 18.27 -11.11 -7.64
N GLY A 19 16.95 -10.94 -7.80
CA GLY A 19 16.30 -9.63 -7.83
C GLY A 19 16.27 -9.00 -6.44
N LEU A 20 16.75 -7.75 -6.33
CA LEU A 20 16.83 -7.05 -5.04
C LEU A 20 15.46 -6.93 -4.36
N LEU A 21 14.42 -6.54 -5.10
CA LEU A 21 13.07 -6.46 -4.52
C LEU A 21 12.60 -7.81 -3.97
N ASP A 22 12.82 -8.90 -4.72
CA ASP A 22 12.35 -10.21 -4.30
C ASP A 22 13.09 -10.73 -3.06
N VAL A 23 14.40 -10.48 -2.97
CA VAL A 23 15.20 -10.74 -1.76
C VAL A 23 14.67 -9.95 -0.56
N LEU A 24 14.40 -8.65 -0.73
CA LEU A 24 13.88 -7.82 0.36
C LEU A 24 12.49 -8.29 0.84
N LEU A 25 11.62 -8.70 -0.08
CA LEU A 25 10.29 -9.22 0.23
C LEU A 25 10.34 -10.59 0.90
N ARG A 26 11.21 -11.49 0.42
CA ARG A 26 11.42 -12.83 0.99
C ARG A 26 11.88 -12.76 2.44
N GLU A 27 12.71 -11.77 2.77
CA GLU A 27 13.19 -11.53 4.14
C GLU A 27 12.24 -10.68 5.00
N GLY A 28 11.05 -10.34 4.47
CA GLY A 28 10.03 -9.57 5.19
C GLY A 28 10.44 -8.13 5.51
N LEU A 29 11.32 -7.53 4.71
CA LEU A 29 11.74 -6.15 4.90
C LEU A 29 10.67 -5.17 4.37
N PRO A 30 10.40 -4.06 5.08
CA PRO A 30 9.32 -3.14 4.78
C PRO A 30 9.70 -2.21 3.61
N ILE A 31 9.68 -2.72 2.40
CA ILE A 31 9.83 -1.93 1.16
C ILE A 31 8.47 -1.75 0.48
N SER A 32 8.17 -0.52 0.07
CA SER A 32 6.96 -0.22 -0.70
C SER A 32 7.11 -0.69 -2.14
N TYR A 33 6.08 -1.30 -2.72
CA TYR A 33 6.04 -1.69 -4.12
C TYR A 33 4.60 -1.84 -4.63
N SER A 34 4.41 -1.87 -5.96
CA SER A 34 3.12 -2.21 -6.60
C SER A 34 3.29 -2.90 -7.94
N CYS A 35 3.98 -2.26 -8.89
CA CYS A 35 3.98 -2.74 -10.28
C CYS A 35 5.03 -3.83 -10.60
N LYS A 36 6.13 -3.94 -9.84
CA LYS A 36 7.33 -4.76 -10.15
C LYS A 36 7.98 -4.53 -11.53
N THR A 37 7.49 -3.60 -12.35
CA THR A 37 7.95 -3.34 -13.72
C THR A 37 8.70 -2.02 -13.89
N GLY A 38 8.96 -1.29 -12.80
CA GLY A 38 9.66 -0.01 -12.84
C GLY A 38 8.77 1.22 -13.06
N ASN A 39 7.48 1.06 -13.31
CA ASN A 39 6.60 2.18 -13.68
C ASN A 39 6.12 3.04 -12.49
N CYS A 40 5.96 2.45 -11.30
CA CYS A 40 5.31 3.14 -10.17
C CYS A 40 6.27 3.94 -9.26
N GLY A 41 7.58 3.75 -9.37
CA GLY A 41 8.58 4.42 -8.52
C GLY A 41 8.62 4.01 -7.04
N MET A 42 7.62 3.30 -6.50
CA MET A 42 7.49 3.08 -5.06
C MET A 42 8.61 2.26 -4.39
N CYS A 43 9.33 1.44 -5.15
CA CYS A 43 10.44 0.62 -4.67
C CYS A 43 11.80 1.30 -4.78
N GLU A 44 11.82 2.63 -4.85
CA GLU A 44 13.05 3.42 -4.87
C GLU A 44 13.84 3.25 -3.57
N VAL A 45 15.14 3.01 -3.70
CA VAL A 45 16.10 2.84 -2.60
C VAL A 45 17.37 3.62 -2.88
N GLU A 46 18.04 4.07 -1.82
CA GLU A 46 19.33 4.77 -1.95
C GLU A 46 20.48 3.79 -1.68
N PRO A 47 21.51 3.74 -2.54
CA PRO A 47 22.72 2.98 -2.22
C PRO A 47 23.50 3.64 -1.07
N PHE A 48 24.25 2.84 -0.31
CA PHE A 48 25.26 3.34 0.61
C PHE A 48 26.45 2.37 0.70
N ASP A 49 27.61 2.91 1.10
CA ASP A 49 28.83 2.11 1.26
C ASP A 49 28.74 1.19 2.49
N LEU A 50 29.07 -0.08 2.30
CA LEU A 50 29.11 -1.06 3.37
C LEU A 50 30.16 -0.66 4.43
N PHE A 51 29.79 -0.77 5.71
CA PHE A 51 30.76 -0.67 6.80
C PHE A 51 31.49 -2.02 6.90
N ALA A 52 32.72 -2.10 6.40
CA ALA A 52 33.57 -3.27 6.60
C ALA A 52 34.64 -2.98 7.67
N PRO A 53 34.57 -3.59 8.86
CA PRO A 53 35.76 -3.79 9.68
C PRO A 53 36.58 -4.94 9.07
N ASP A 54 37.78 -4.65 8.59
CA ASP A 54 38.85 -5.62 8.33
C ASP A 54 38.71 -6.69 7.23
N ARG A 55 38.03 -6.43 6.10
CA ARG A 55 38.36 -7.17 4.86
C ARG A 55 38.56 -6.23 3.67
N HIS A 56 39.82 -6.20 3.23
CA HIS A 56 40.36 -5.74 1.96
C HIS A 56 39.36 -5.17 0.93
N LYS A 57 39.47 -3.85 0.75
CA LYS A 57 39.42 -3.12 -0.52
C LYS A 57 38.71 -3.83 -1.69
N GLN A 58 37.43 -3.55 -1.84
CA GLN A 58 36.80 -3.24 -3.12
C GLN A 58 35.61 -2.32 -2.85
N SER A 59 35.89 -1.07 -2.46
CA SER A 59 34.91 -0.01 -2.66
C SER A 59 34.80 0.21 -4.16
N VAL A 60 34.04 -0.63 -4.85
CA VAL A 60 33.50 -0.26 -6.14
C VAL A 60 32.64 0.95 -5.81
N LEU A 61 33.16 2.14 -6.12
CA LEU A 61 32.39 3.38 -6.16
C LEU A 61 31.14 3.07 -6.99
N MET A 62 30.03 2.74 -6.33
CA MET A 62 28.72 2.74 -6.96
C MET A 62 28.55 4.18 -7.43
N GLN A 63 28.77 4.39 -8.72
CA GLN A 63 28.87 5.69 -9.36
C GLN A 63 27.71 6.56 -8.89
N LYS A 64 28.03 7.61 -8.13
CA LYS A 64 27.14 8.70 -7.71
C LYS A 64 25.77 8.26 -7.21
N ASN A 65 25.62 8.08 -5.89
CA ASN A 65 24.50 8.51 -5.01
C ASN A 65 23.11 8.79 -5.64
N LYS A 66 22.66 8.01 -6.61
CA LYS A 66 21.34 8.16 -7.23
C LYS A 66 20.50 6.99 -6.77
N ALA A 67 19.34 7.33 -6.23
CA ALA A 67 18.35 6.33 -5.88
C ALA A 67 17.97 5.52 -7.14
N PHE A 68 17.62 4.25 -6.93
CA PHE A 68 17.25 3.34 -8.01
C PHE A 68 16.11 2.42 -7.57
N LEU A 69 15.42 1.83 -8.55
CA LEU A 69 14.27 0.97 -8.29
C LEU A 69 14.72 -0.45 -7.96
N ALA A 70 14.36 -0.95 -6.77
CA ALA A 70 14.72 -2.29 -6.34
C ALA A 70 14.16 -3.40 -7.25
N CYS A 71 13.01 -3.16 -7.91
CA CYS A 71 12.42 -4.13 -8.85
C CYS A 71 13.16 -4.23 -10.19
N GLN A 72 14.10 -3.32 -10.47
CA GLN A 72 14.88 -3.28 -11.71
C GLN A 72 16.37 -3.53 -11.45
N ARG A 73 16.70 -4.07 -10.27
CA ARG A 73 18.09 -4.30 -9.86
C ARG A 73 18.30 -5.75 -9.45
N ASN A 74 19.25 -6.40 -10.12
CA ASN A 74 19.76 -7.69 -9.71
C ASN A 74 21.02 -7.48 -8.86
N ILE A 75 21.24 -8.39 -7.92
CA ILE A 75 22.39 -8.34 -7.02
C ILE A 75 23.54 -9.06 -7.72
N SER A 76 24.67 -8.38 -7.90
CA SER A 76 25.87 -8.93 -8.55
C SER A 76 27.14 -8.76 -7.70
N MET A 77 27.00 -8.11 -6.54
CA MET A 77 28.06 -7.89 -5.56
C MET A 77 27.42 -7.53 -4.22
N ASP A 78 28.21 -7.59 -3.16
CA ASP A 78 27.79 -7.11 -1.84
C ASP A 78 27.40 -5.61 -1.93
N MET A 79 26.23 -5.25 -1.39
CA MET A 79 25.72 -3.88 -1.50
C MET A 79 24.96 -3.40 -0.28
N GLY A 80 25.03 -2.09 -0.02
CA GLY A 80 24.23 -1.41 0.99
C GLY A 80 23.03 -0.70 0.36
N VAL A 81 21.84 -0.91 0.90
CA VAL A 81 20.61 -0.21 0.50
C VAL A 81 19.91 0.43 1.69
N ARG A 82 19.59 1.71 1.57
CA ARG A 82 18.75 2.43 2.50
C ARG A 82 17.33 2.39 1.96
N LEU A 83 16.47 1.70 2.68
CA LEU A 83 15.03 1.81 2.46
C LEU A 83 14.60 3.22 2.86
N PRO A 84 13.63 3.82 2.15
CA PRO A 84 12.97 5.02 2.64
C PRO A 84 12.57 4.77 4.09
N SER A 85 12.74 5.77 4.96
CA SER A 85 12.33 5.61 6.36
C SER A 85 10.84 5.34 6.34
N VAL A 86 10.46 4.07 6.46
CA VAL A 86 9.14 3.67 6.86
C VAL A 86 9.07 4.20 8.27
N ARG A 87 8.53 5.42 8.44
CA ARG A 87 7.99 5.85 9.72
C ARG A 87 7.28 4.60 10.23
N PRO A 88 7.60 4.07 11.43
CA PRO A 88 6.92 2.88 11.92
C PRO A 88 5.47 3.14 11.63
N ALA A 89 4.90 2.37 10.69
CA ALA A 89 3.56 2.65 10.22
C ALA A 89 2.79 2.75 11.53
N VAL A 90 2.17 3.90 11.82
CA VAL A 90 1.17 3.91 12.88
C VAL A 90 0.26 2.81 12.40
N ASN A 91 0.39 1.64 13.03
CA ASN A 91 -0.08 0.41 12.42
C ASN A 91 -1.58 0.57 12.51
N VAL A 92 -2.20 0.96 11.40
CA VAL A 92 -3.64 1.02 11.32
C VAL A 92 -4.02 -0.44 11.20
N PRO A 93 -4.48 -1.08 12.28
CA PRO A 93 -4.81 -2.49 12.22
C PRO A 93 -5.92 -2.67 11.18
N PHE A 94 -6.06 -3.89 10.67
CA PHE A 94 -7.25 -4.22 9.89
C PHE A 94 -8.50 -3.89 10.71
N GLN A 95 -9.41 -3.12 10.14
CA GLN A 95 -10.62 -2.67 10.83
C GLN A 95 -11.85 -3.22 10.13
N TYR A 96 -12.77 -3.73 10.94
CA TYR A 96 -14.13 -4.03 10.54
C TYR A 96 -15.03 -2.98 11.18
N HIS A 97 -15.77 -2.27 10.33
CA HIS A 97 -16.79 -1.33 10.76
C HIS A 97 -18.14 -1.91 10.41
N ARG A 98 -19.07 -1.89 11.36
CA ARG A 98 -20.48 -2.06 11.06
C ARG A 98 -21.09 -0.69 10.88
N GLY A 99 -21.92 -0.55 9.87
CA GLY A 99 -22.48 0.74 9.55
C GLY A 99 -23.65 0.66 8.58
N ARG A 100 -24.10 1.82 8.14
CA ARG A 100 -25.22 1.92 7.22
C ARG A 100 -24.96 2.99 6.18
N ILE A 101 -25.48 2.78 4.98
CA ILE A 101 -25.50 3.80 3.93
C ILE A 101 -26.50 4.89 4.33
N THR A 102 -26.04 6.12 4.46
CA THR A 102 -26.87 7.28 4.86
C THR A 102 -27.23 8.20 3.71
N ALA A 103 -26.40 8.22 2.65
CA ALA A 103 -26.65 9.01 1.45
C ALA A 103 -26.18 8.25 0.21
N LEU A 104 -26.86 8.50 -0.91
CA LEU A 104 -26.53 7.96 -2.24
C LEU A 104 -26.99 8.99 -3.28
N GLU A 105 -26.04 9.69 -3.89
CA GLU A 105 -26.29 10.84 -4.76
C GLU A 105 -25.45 10.71 -6.04
N GLU A 106 -26.06 10.99 -7.19
CA GLU A 106 -25.31 11.15 -8.44
C GLU A 106 -24.79 12.59 -8.50
N ILE A 107 -23.48 12.76 -8.32
CA ILE A 107 -22.84 14.07 -8.18
C ILE A 107 -22.36 14.65 -9.52
N GLU A 108 -22.16 13.78 -10.51
CA GLU A 108 -21.78 14.12 -11.87
C GLU A 108 -22.25 13.00 -12.80
N THR A 109 -22.24 13.24 -14.12
CA THR A 109 -22.59 12.23 -15.12
C THR A 109 -21.77 10.95 -14.89
N ASN A 110 -22.45 9.83 -14.62
CA ASN A 110 -21.84 8.53 -14.35
C ASN A 110 -20.98 8.47 -13.07
N VAL A 111 -21.11 9.40 -12.12
CA VAL A 111 -20.39 9.38 -10.84
C VAL A 111 -21.38 9.44 -9.69
N ILE A 112 -21.39 8.39 -8.88
CA ILE A 112 -22.25 8.26 -7.71
C ILE A 112 -21.39 8.39 -6.46
N GLN A 113 -21.77 9.31 -5.58
CA GLN A 113 -21.27 9.37 -4.21
C GLN A 113 -22.21 8.60 -3.28
N PHE A 114 -21.63 7.86 -2.34
CA PHE A 114 -22.40 7.36 -1.20
C PHE A 114 -21.63 7.52 0.10
N ASP A 115 -22.39 7.75 1.16
CA ASP A 115 -21.86 7.94 2.51
C ASP A 115 -22.24 6.75 3.39
N PHE A 116 -21.25 6.25 4.12
CA PHE A 116 -21.38 5.11 5.02
C PHE A 116 -21.09 5.54 6.46
N ASP A 117 -22.11 5.59 7.29
CA ASP A 117 -22.00 5.92 8.72
C ASP A 117 -21.55 4.67 9.50
N ILE A 118 -20.38 4.76 10.11
CA ILE A 118 -19.75 3.69 10.92
C ILE A 118 -19.96 3.91 12.43
N GLY A 119 -20.81 4.87 12.80
CA GLY A 119 -21.18 5.17 14.16
C GLY A 119 -20.03 5.78 14.97
N ARG A 120 -19.88 5.34 16.23
CA ARG A 120 -19.10 6.09 17.22
C ARG A 120 -17.59 5.97 17.12
N ARG A 121 -17.05 4.93 16.48
CA ARG A 121 -15.60 4.73 16.36
C ARG A 121 -15.15 5.19 14.98
N PRO A 122 -14.44 6.33 14.87
CA PRO A 122 -14.03 6.84 13.58
C PRO A 122 -13.05 5.89 12.91
N ALA A 123 -13.14 5.81 11.58
CA ALA A 123 -12.22 5.01 10.78
C ALA A 123 -10.84 5.66 10.83
N ARG A 124 -9.84 4.86 11.21
CA ARG A 124 -8.44 5.24 11.10
C ARG A 124 -7.92 4.68 9.79
N PHE A 125 -7.39 5.51 8.92
CA PHE A 125 -6.76 5.04 7.69
C PHE A 125 -5.75 6.08 7.22
N PHE A 126 -4.83 5.65 6.38
CA PHE A 126 -4.00 6.55 5.59
C PHE A 126 -4.69 6.83 4.25
N PRO A 127 -4.62 8.07 3.75
CA PRO A 127 -5.07 8.38 2.39
C PRO A 127 -4.48 7.39 1.36
N GLY A 128 -5.34 6.84 0.51
CA GLY A 128 -4.97 5.81 -0.48
C GLY A 128 -5.18 4.35 -0.02
N GLN A 129 -5.53 4.10 1.24
CA GLN A 129 -6.02 2.79 1.68
C GLN A 129 -7.43 2.51 1.12
N LYS A 130 -7.79 1.21 1.08
CA LYS A 130 -9.05 0.74 0.49
C LYS A 130 -9.90 -0.03 1.49
N TYR A 131 -11.21 0.05 1.32
CA TYR A 131 -12.20 -0.76 2.03
C TYR A 131 -12.96 -1.65 1.04
N ALA A 132 -13.48 -2.77 1.54
CA ALA A 132 -14.53 -3.53 0.85
C ALA A 132 -15.75 -3.56 1.77
N LEU A 133 -16.93 -3.32 1.20
CA LEU A 133 -18.20 -3.49 1.90
C LEU A 133 -18.58 -4.96 1.86
N SER A 134 -18.96 -5.50 3.02
CA SER A 134 -19.56 -6.84 3.10
C SER A 134 -21.04 -6.70 2.78
N MET A 135 -21.54 -7.50 1.86
CA MET A 135 -22.93 -7.48 1.39
C MET A 135 -23.54 -8.88 1.51
N ASP A 136 -24.88 -8.97 1.48
CA ASP A 136 -25.57 -10.26 1.58
C ASP A 136 -25.11 -11.27 0.50
N ARG A 137 -24.72 -10.78 -0.68
CA ARG A 137 -24.24 -11.58 -1.81
C ARG A 137 -22.77 -11.38 -2.14
N GLY A 138 -21.94 -11.16 -1.12
CA GLY A 138 -20.49 -11.16 -1.27
C GLY A 138 -19.83 -9.89 -0.78
N ARG A 139 -18.91 -9.34 -1.57
CA ARG A 139 -18.19 -8.11 -1.24
C ARG A 139 -18.22 -7.16 -2.42
N SER A 140 -18.24 -5.86 -2.12
CA SER A 140 -18.01 -4.84 -3.14
C SER A 140 -16.60 -4.94 -3.73
N PRO A 141 -16.34 -4.26 -4.86
CA PRO A 141 -14.99 -3.87 -5.26
C PRO A 141 -14.25 -3.14 -4.13
N LEU A 142 -12.93 -3.03 -4.26
CA LEU A 142 -12.12 -2.22 -3.35
C LEU A 142 -12.36 -0.73 -3.61
N LEU A 143 -12.89 -0.05 -2.60
CA LEU A 143 -13.28 1.36 -2.64
C LEU A 143 -12.27 2.23 -1.89
N PHE A 144 -12.08 3.45 -2.38
CA PHE A 144 -11.23 4.44 -1.74
C PHE A 144 -12.09 5.46 -0.99
N PRO A 145 -11.85 5.68 0.32
CA PRO A 145 -12.48 6.80 1.02
C PRO A 145 -12.11 8.13 0.36
N ALA A 146 -13.12 8.90 -0.01
CA ALA A 146 -13.02 10.23 -0.59
C ALA A 146 -12.92 11.34 0.49
N ASN A 147 -13.13 11.00 1.75
CA ASN A 147 -13.07 11.93 2.88
C ASN A 147 -11.82 11.73 3.76
N ALA A 148 -11.58 12.70 4.65
CA ALA A 148 -10.42 12.68 5.55
C ALA A 148 -10.57 11.62 6.67
N PRO A 149 -9.47 10.99 7.11
CA PRO A 149 -9.49 10.07 8.25
C PRO A 149 -9.98 10.72 9.55
N GLY A 150 -10.47 9.90 10.49
CA GLY A 150 -10.91 10.37 11.80
C GLY A 150 -12.38 10.82 11.88
N GLN A 151 -13.15 10.61 10.81
CA GLN A 151 -14.58 10.84 10.76
C GLN A 151 -15.38 9.57 11.08
N SER A 152 -16.62 9.74 11.55
CA SER A 152 -17.62 8.67 11.76
C SER A 152 -18.37 8.29 10.48
N THR A 153 -18.06 8.95 9.37
CA THR A 153 -18.62 8.67 8.05
C THR A 153 -17.47 8.36 7.11
N LEU A 154 -17.66 7.41 6.20
CA LEU A 154 -16.78 7.15 5.06
C LEU A 154 -17.55 7.48 3.79
N SER A 155 -17.05 8.42 3.00
CA SER A 155 -17.63 8.78 1.70
C SER A 155 -16.88 8.07 0.60
N PHE A 156 -17.60 7.56 -0.39
CA PHE A 156 -17.00 6.84 -1.53
C PHE A 156 -17.56 7.38 -2.84
N LEU A 157 -16.73 7.38 -3.87
CA LEU A 157 -17.11 7.70 -5.24
C LEU A 157 -16.99 6.45 -6.10
N VAL A 158 -18.02 6.15 -6.87
CA VAL A 158 -18.07 5.00 -7.78
C VAL A 158 -18.66 5.42 -9.11
N GLU A 159 -18.16 4.84 -10.20
CA GLU A 159 -18.73 5.09 -11.52
C GLU A 159 -20.02 4.28 -11.67
N ALA A 160 -21.06 4.83 -12.30
CA ALA A 160 -22.38 4.20 -12.37
C ALA A 160 -22.42 2.95 -13.28
N ASP A 161 -21.37 2.73 -14.07
CA ASP A 161 -21.11 1.54 -14.87
C ASP A 161 -20.22 0.50 -14.16
N THR A 162 -19.66 0.85 -12.99
CA THR A 162 -18.90 -0.08 -12.16
C THR A 162 -19.84 -1.15 -11.57
N GLU A 163 -19.59 -2.42 -11.90
CA GLU A 163 -20.29 -3.61 -11.39
C GLU A 163 -21.80 -3.38 -11.11
N PRO A 164 -22.67 -3.51 -12.12
CA PRO A 164 -24.09 -3.15 -12.00
C PRO A 164 -24.83 -3.81 -10.83
N GLN A 165 -24.40 -5.00 -10.40
CA GLN A 165 -24.96 -5.72 -9.26
C GLN A 165 -24.70 -5.01 -7.93
N PHE A 166 -23.49 -4.45 -7.75
CA PHE A 166 -23.10 -3.71 -6.56
C PHE A 166 -23.97 -2.44 -6.38
N LEU A 167 -24.19 -1.68 -7.46
CA LEU A 167 -25.05 -0.48 -7.40
C LEU A 167 -26.51 -0.82 -7.08
N VAL A 168 -27.02 -1.94 -7.59
CA VAL A 168 -28.36 -2.43 -7.24
C VAL A 168 -28.45 -2.77 -5.75
N GLU A 169 -27.41 -3.36 -5.17
CA GLU A 169 -27.37 -3.68 -3.74
C GLU A 169 -27.24 -2.43 -2.86
N LEU A 170 -26.43 -1.44 -3.26
CA LEU A 170 -26.38 -0.14 -2.56
C LEU A 170 -27.75 0.54 -2.51
N LYS A 171 -28.44 0.60 -3.66
CA LYS A 171 -29.79 1.21 -3.76
C LYS A 171 -30.83 0.47 -2.92
N LYS A 172 -30.72 -0.86 -2.79
CA LYS A 172 -31.57 -1.64 -1.90
C LYS A 172 -31.26 -1.37 -0.43
N GLY A 173 -29.97 -1.36 -0.07
CA GLY A 173 -29.54 -1.18 1.31
C GLY A 173 -29.94 0.17 1.91
N ILE A 174 -29.83 1.26 1.15
CA ILE A 174 -30.28 2.58 1.60
C ILE A 174 -31.80 2.62 1.81
N SER A 175 -32.57 2.00 0.91
CA SER A 175 -34.04 1.95 0.98
C SER A 175 -34.54 1.09 2.16
N ALA A 176 -33.83 0.01 2.46
CA ALA A 176 -34.14 -0.90 3.56
C ALA A 176 -33.59 -0.43 4.91
N GLY A 177 -32.72 0.58 4.93
CA GLY A 177 -31.99 0.97 6.12
C GLY A 177 -31.08 -0.15 6.67
N GLN A 178 -30.54 -0.98 5.78
CA GLN A 178 -29.77 -2.18 6.11
C GLN A 178 -28.41 -1.85 6.72
N GLU A 179 -28.02 -2.58 7.76
CA GLU A 179 -26.64 -2.57 8.26
C GLU A 179 -25.74 -3.48 7.42
N PHE A 180 -24.51 -3.02 7.18
CA PHE A 180 -23.44 -3.73 6.47
C PHE A 180 -22.24 -3.96 7.42
#